data_AF-B1BQA7-F1
#
_entry.id   AF-B1BQA7-F1
#
_cell.length_a   1.000
_cell.length_b   1.000
_cell.length_c   1.000
_cell.angle_alpha   90.00
_cell.angle_beta   90.00
_cell.angle_gamma   90.00
#
_symmetry.space_group_name_H-M   'P 1'
#
loop_
_entity.id
_entity.type
_entity.pdbx_description
1 polymer ?
#
loop_
_entity_poly.entity_id
_entity_poly.type
_entity_poly.pdbx_seq_one_letter_code
_entity_poly.pdbx_strand_id
1 'polypeptide(L)'
;MAKTIKFNLILDGNPVRDIEDLRDNFSIEDILEVYKNGLLQRWLNVRGYHDYLKKVDEINSDSVKNIIKELIKIFNIEVEDKNIEEGIAILDYIYERKLKLDGYVKNNFEVKKIISDYHSGYYSIIKDIFENKDNMPRIKADIKEIEKNYMELFNINFRDLYNKFITNAPLAIFAIIMNEKMRGYFIKDDKSSNDTINIYNKILSFIEYTDNLKQKLGKELKVFKGTTEDYWKDIEPKNRKMLIIDMEFGNYIRNSGAFGEEFSAYDINGKFMILDGIDYKSKDANDELLYMEV
;
A
#
# COMPACT_ATOMS: atom_id res chain seq x y z
N MET A 1 5.36 -62.92 -20.23
CA MET A 1 6.18 -61.97 -19.45
C MET A 1 6.31 -60.69 -20.25
N ALA A 2 5.83 -59.56 -19.73
CA ALA A 2 5.97 -58.27 -20.42
C ALA A 2 7.45 -57.88 -20.46
N LYS A 3 7.96 -57.46 -21.63
CA LYS A 3 9.33 -56.91 -21.74
C LYS A 3 9.40 -55.62 -20.94
N THR A 4 10.23 -55.58 -19.91
CA THR A 4 10.49 -54.37 -19.13
C THR A 4 11.23 -53.37 -20.01
N ILE A 5 10.60 -52.23 -20.29
CA ILE A 5 11.15 -51.19 -21.18
C ILE A 5 12.14 -50.33 -20.39
N LYS A 6 13.37 -50.20 -20.89
CA LYS A 6 14.35 -49.25 -20.34
C LYS A 6 13.94 -47.82 -20.71
N PHE A 7 14.03 -46.91 -19.74
CA PHE A 7 13.75 -45.48 -19.92
C PHE A 7 14.83 -44.65 -19.23
N ASN A 8 14.89 -43.34 -19.50
CA ASN A 8 15.85 -42.43 -18.89
C ASN A 8 15.18 -41.65 -17.76
N LEU A 9 15.91 -41.34 -16.68
CA LEU A 9 15.50 -40.29 -15.75
C LEU A 9 15.79 -38.93 -16.38
N ILE A 10 15.12 -37.89 -15.91
CA ILE A 10 15.48 -36.50 -16.21
C ILE A 10 15.93 -35.90 -14.88
N LEU A 11 17.21 -35.54 -14.76
CA LEU A 11 17.77 -34.85 -13.60
C LEU A 11 18.50 -33.61 -14.12
N ASP A 12 18.30 -32.46 -13.48
CA ASP A 12 18.81 -31.15 -13.90
C ASP A 12 18.54 -30.83 -15.39
N GLY A 13 17.35 -31.23 -15.86
CA GLY A 13 16.95 -31.08 -17.26
C GLY A 13 17.63 -32.04 -18.25
N ASN A 14 18.56 -32.89 -17.80
CA ASN A 14 19.34 -33.79 -18.64
C ASN A 14 18.87 -35.25 -18.55
N PRO A 15 18.87 -36.02 -19.67
CA PRO A 15 18.47 -37.41 -19.68
C PRO A 15 19.55 -38.34 -19.14
N VAL A 16 19.27 -39.00 -18.02
CA VAL A 16 20.18 -39.89 -17.30
C VAL A 16 19.97 -41.35 -17.71
N ARG A 17 21.02 -41.96 -18.28
CA ARG A 17 20.99 -43.32 -18.85
C ARG A 17 21.76 -44.32 -18.01
N ASP A 18 22.76 -43.90 -17.24
CA ASP A 18 23.52 -44.77 -16.36
C ASP A 18 23.87 -44.05 -15.05
N ILE A 19 24.66 -44.71 -14.20
CA ILE A 19 25.03 -44.19 -12.88
C ILE A 19 26.01 -43.01 -12.99
N GLU A 20 26.86 -42.96 -14.02
CA GLU A 20 27.76 -41.82 -14.22
C GLU A 20 26.95 -40.59 -14.64
N ASP A 21 26.01 -40.74 -15.58
CA ASP A 21 25.08 -39.67 -15.93
C ASP A 21 24.30 -39.17 -14.71
N LEU A 22 23.92 -40.07 -13.79
CA LEU A 22 23.19 -39.70 -12.57
C LEU A 22 24.06 -38.84 -11.66
N ARG A 23 25.35 -39.15 -11.55
CA ARG A 23 26.31 -38.40 -10.73
C ARG A 23 26.54 -37.01 -11.32
N ASP A 24 26.78 -36.94 -12.62
CA ASP A 24 27.09 -35.69 -13.32
C ASP A 24 25.92 -34.71 -13.33
N ASN A 25 24.68 -35.22 -13.24
CA ASN A 25 23.45 -34.43 -13.29
C ASN A 25 22.67 -34.48 -11.97
N PHE A 26 23.34 -34.75 -10.84
CA PHE A 26 22.67 -34.92 -9.55
C PHE A 26 22.06 -33.60 -9.06
N SER A 27 20.74 -33.49 -9.16
CA SER A 27 19.94 -32.42 -8.56
C SER A 27 19.23 -32.93 -7.32
N ILE A 28 19.41 -32.26 -6.17
CA ILE A 28 18.78 -32.66 -4.91
C ILE A 28 17.24 -32.62 -5.02
N GLU A 29 16.69 -31.65 -5.76
CA GLU A 29 15.25 -31.54 -5.98
C GLU A 29 14.72 -32.71 -6.80
N ASP A 30 15.32 -32.95 -7.97
CA ASP A 30 14.85 -33.96 -8.92
C ASP A 30 15.04 -35.38 -8.38
N ILE A 31 16.21 -35.66 -7.77
CA ILE A 31 16.50 -36.99 -7.23
C ILE A 31 15.54 -37.35 -6.10
N LEU A 32 15.19 -36.38 -5.26
CA LEU A 32 14.22 -36.57 -4.17
C LEU A 32 12.83 -36.83 -4.74
N GLU A 33 12.43 -36.12 -5.81
CA GLU A 33 11.14 -36.33 -6.47
C GLU A 33 11.05 -37.74 -7.07
N VAL A 34 12.04 -38.15 -7.87
CA VAL A 34 12.03 -39.47 -8.52
C VAL A 34 12.22 -40.62 -7.54
N TYR A 35 12.85 -40.37 -6.40
CA TYR A 35 12.89 -41.33 -5.28
C TYR A 35 11.52 -41.49 -4.64
N LYS A 36 10.86 -40.38 -4.25
CA LYS A 36 9.57 -40.41 -3.55
C LYS A 36 8.43 -40.99 -4.39
N ASN A 37 8.46 -40.78 -5.70
CA ASN A 37 7.43 -41.31 -6.61
C ASN A 37 7.72 -42.73 -7.14
N GLY A 38 8.83 -43.35 -6.72
CA GLY A 38 9.21 -44.72 -7.09
C GLY A 38 9.89 -44.86 -8.45
N LEU A 39 10.11 -43.78 -9.20
CA LEU A 39 10.74 -43.82 -10.53
C LEU A 39 12.21 -44.24 -10.45
N LEU A 40 12.95 -43.79 -9.45
CA LEU A 40 14.36 -44.14 -9.25
C LEU A 40 14.53 -45.66 -9.10
N GLN A 41 13.72 -46.28 -8.24
CA GLN A 41 13.72 -47.72 -7.98
C GLN A 41 13.38 -48.50 -9.26
N ARG A 42 12.36 -48.06 -10.00
CA ARG A 42 12.00 -48.69 -11.28
C ARG A 42 13.12 -48.53 -12.31
N TRP A 43 13.74 -47.37 -12.40
CA TRP A 43 14.85 -47.11 -13.32
C TRP A 43 16.07 -47.98 -13.01
N LEU A 44 16.43 -48.13 -11.72
CA LEU A 44 17.50 -49.03 -11.27
C LEU A 44 17.19 -50.49 -11.63
N ASN A 45 15.95 -50.94 -11.40
CA ASN A 45 15.51 -52.30 -11.67
C ASN A 45 15.58 -52.64 -13.17
N VAL A 46 14.99 -51.82 -14.05
CA VAL A 46 14.95 -52.12 -15.50
C VAL A 46 16.33 -52.05 -16.17
N ARG A 47 17.30 -51.40 -15.53
CA ARG A 47 18.69 -51.33 -15.99
C ARG A 47 19.60 -52.37 -15.35
N GLY A 48 19.11 -53.12 -14.35
CA GLY A 48 19.84 -54.20 -13.70
C GLY A 48 20.77 -53.75 -12.58
N TYR A 49 20.62 -52.52 -12.07
CA TYR A 49 21.41 -51.98 -10.96
C TYR A 49 20.89 -52.46 -9.60
N HIS A 50 20.82 -53.78 -9.41
CA HIS A 50 20.20 -54.42 -8.24
C HIS A 50 20.88 -54.06 -6.91
N ASP A 51 22.20 -53.84 -6.91
CA ASP A 51 22.94 -53.47 -5.70
C ASP A 51 22.58 -52.06 -5.23
N TYR A 52 22.44 -51.11 -6.17
CA TYR A 52 21.97 -49.75 -5.86
C TYR A 52 20.50 -49.78 -5.45
N LEU A 53 19.66 -50.55 -6.15
CA LEU A 53 18.25 -50.70 -5.82
C LEU A 53 18.08 -51.18 -4.38
N LYS A 54 18.80 -52.23 -3.99
CA LYS A 54 18.75 -52.75 -2.62
C LYS A 54 19.07 -51.68 -1.57
N LYS A 55 20.12 -50.88 -1.80
CA LYS A 55 20.49 -49.80 -0.89
C LYS A 55 19.44 -48.68 -0.84
N VAL A 56 18.86 -48.33 -1.99
CA VAL A 56 17.80 -47.31 -2.10
C VAL A 56 16.52 -47.79 -1.39
N ASP A 57 16.17 -49.07 -1.51
CA ASP A 57 15.00 -49.67 -0.85
C ASP A 57 15.20 -49.82 0.67
N GLU A 58 16.44 -49.84 1.16
CA GLU A 58 16.79 -49.89 2.58
C GLU A 58 16.71 -48.51 3.29
N ILE A 59 16.48 -47.41 2.56
CA ILE A 59 16.33 -46.07 3.15
C ILE A 59 15.04 -46.01 3.99
N ASN A 60 15.18 -46.09 5.31
CA ASN A 60 14.07 -46.05 6.27
C ASN A 60 14.05 -44.73 7.07
N SER A 61 13.71 -43.62 6.39
CA SER A 61 13.63 -42.30 7.02
C SER A 61 12.54 -41.46 6.36
N ASP A 62 11.72 -40.79 7.17
CA ASP A 62 10.73 -39.81 6.71
C ASP A 62 11.32 -38.38 6.58
N SER A 63 12.50 -38.15 7.17
CA SER A 63 13.21 -36.87 7.06
C SER A 63 13.82 -36.69 5.67
N VAL A 64 13.40 -35.64 4.97
CA VAL A 64 13.94 -35.23 3.65
C VAL A 64 15.46 -35.07 3.70
N LYS A 65 15.98 -34.40 4.74
CA LYS A 65 17.41 -34.21 4.96
C LYS A 65 18.17 -35.55 5.01
N ASN A 66 17.63 -36.54 5.71
CA ASN A 66 18.28 -37.84 5.86
C ASN A 66 18.19 -38.67 4.58
N ILE A 67 17.06 -38.64 3.87
CA ILE A 67 16.91 -39.30 2.56
C ILE A 67 17.97 -38.78 1.58
N ILE A 68 18.12 -37.46 1.48
CA ILE A 68 19.10 -36.82 0.57
C ILE A 68 20.53 -37.26 0.92
N LYS A 69 20.89 -37.25 2.22
CA LYS A 69 22.22 -37.67 2.67
C LYS A 69 22.51 -39.14 2.33
N GLU A 70 21.54 -40.03 2.51
CA GLU A 70 21.69 -41.45 2.14
C GLU A 70 21.81 -41.62 0.61
N LEU A 71 21.02 -40.90 -0.19
CA LEU A 71 21.13 -40.95 -1.66
C LEU A 71 22.50 -40.47 -2.16
N ILE A 72 23.01 -39.37 -1.61
CA ILE A 72 24.37 -38.85 -1.91
C ILE A 72 25.42 -39.92 -1.63
N LYS A 73 25.32 -40.60 -0.49
CA LYS A 73 26.22 -41.68 -0.09
C LYS A 73 26.09 -42.91 -0.96
N ILE A 74 24.88 -43.31 -1.34
CA ILE A 74 24.62 -44.49 -2.18
C ILE A 74 25.21 -44.31 -3.56
N PHE A 75 25.05 -43.13 -4.16
CA PHE A 75 25.55 -42.84 -5.50
C PHE A 75 26.98 -42.30 -5.52
N ASN A 76 27.59 -42.07 -4.35
CA ASN A 76 28.94 -41.53 -4.20
C ASN A 76 29.10 -40.19 -4.92
N ILE A 77 28.19 -39.26 -4.65
CA ILE A 77 28.23 -37.91 -5.23
C ILE A 77 29.33 -37.10 -4.53
N GLU A 78 30.26 -36.56 -5.29
CA GLU A 78 31.34 -35.70 -4.77
C GLU A 78 30.82 -34.27 -4.59
N VAL A 79 30.22 -33.99 -3.43
CA VAL A 79 29.72 -32.65 -3.06
C VAL A 79 30.21 -32.28 -1.66
N GLU A 80 30.60 -31.01 -1.46
CA GLU A 80 30.96 -30.48 -0.15
C GLU A 80 29.75 -30.44 0.81
N ASP A 81 29.96 -30.81 2.08
CA ASP A 81 28.90 -30.83 3.11
C ASP A 81 28.12 -29.51 3.20
N LYS A 82 28.79 -28.37 3.02
CA LYS A 82 28.16 -27.05 3.06
C LYS A 82 27.14 -26.84 1.94
N ASN A 83 27.45 -27.29 0.72
CA ASN A 83 26.55 -27.18 -0.44
C ASN A 83 25.33 -28.10 -0.27
N ILE A 84 25.51 -29.24 0.39
CA ILE A 84 24.41 -30.15 0.76
C ILE A 84 23.47 -29.47 1.76
N GLU A 85 24.01 -28.82 2.79
CA GLU A 85 23.19 -28.12 3.79
C GLU A 85 22.44 -26.92 3.21
N GLU A 86 23.08 -26.13 2.35
CA GLU A 86 22.41 -25.02 1.64
C GLU A 86 21.29 -25.53 0.74
N GLY A 87 21.53 -26.59 -0.05
CA GLY A 87 20.51 -27.19 -0.91
C GLY A 87 19.33 -27.78 -0.13
N ILE A 88 19.59 -28.42 1.01
CA ILE A 88 18.53 -28.93 1.90
C ILE A 88 17.72 -27.78 2.51
N ALA A 89 18.37 -26.70 2.96
CA ALA A 89 17.69 -25.54 3.51
C ALA A 89 16.81 -24.83 2.46
N ILE A 90 17.29 -24.72 1.22
CA ILE A 90 16.50 -24.18 0.10
C ILE A 90 15.27 -25.06 -0.16
N LEU A 91 15.44 -26.39 -0.16
CA LEU A 91 14.32 -27.33 -0.35
C LEU A 91 13.30 -27.27 0.78
N ASP A 92 13.74 -27.20 2.04
CA ASP A 92 12.87 -27.03 3.19
C ASP A 92 12.06 -25.73 3.07
N TYR A 93 12.71 -24.62 2.69
CA TYR A 93 12.02 -23.35 2.42
C TYR A 93 11.00 -23.46 1.28
N ILE A 94 11.35 -24.09 0.15
CA ILE A 94 10.43 -24.29 -0.98
C ILE A 94 9.25 -25.15 -0.56
N TYR A 95 9.48 -26.22 0.20
CA TYR A 95 8.44 -27.12 0.67
C TYR A 95 7.53 -26.46 1.70
N GLU A 96 8.08 -25.75 2.69
CA GLU A 96 7.30 -24.96 3.64
C GLU A 96 6.47 -23.89 2.93
N ARG A 97 7.06 -23.21 1.94
CA ARG A 97 6.36 -22.22 1.12
C ARG A 97 5.25 -22.89 0.32
N LYS A 98 5.48 -24.06 -0.27
CA LYS A 98 4.49 -24.82 -1.01
C LYS A 98 3.34 -25.28 -0.10
N LEU A 99 3.63 -25.80 1.09
CA LEU A 99 2.61 -26.16 2.09
C LEU A 99 1.79 -24.95 2.55
N LYS A 100 2.45 -23.81 2.83
CA LYS A 100 1.77 -22.55 3.14
C LYS A 100 0.87 -22.14 1.97
N LEU A 101 1.32 -22.30 0.73
CA LEU A 101 0.59 -21.94 -0.48
C LEU A 101 -0.54 -22.93 -0.84
N ASP A 102 -0.38 -24.22 -0.62
CA ASP A 102 -1.38 -25.26 -0.90
C ASP A 102 -2.64 -25.08 -0.03
N GLY A 103 -2.49 -24.53 1.18
CA GLY A 103 -3.61 -24.02 1.98
C GLY A 103 -4.41 -22.90 1.30
N TYR A 104 -3.79 -22.12 0.41
CA TYR A 104 -4.44 -21.06 -0.37
C TYR A 104 -4.91 -21.51 -1.76
N VAL A 105 -4.43 -22.64 -2.32
CA VAL A 105 -4.73 -23.06 -3.71
C VAL A 105 -6.22 -23.30 -3.96
N LYS A 106 -7.01 -23.71 -2.97
CA LYS A 106 -8.47 -23.86 -3.12
C LYS A 106 -9.24 -22.53 -3.23
N ASN A 107 -8.67 -21.41 -2.77
CA ASN A 107 -9.33 -20.09 -2.73
C ASN A 107 -8.54 -18.96 -3.42
N ASN A 108 -7.41 -19.25 -4.08
CA ASN A 108 -6.49 -18.23 -4.60
C ASN A 108 -7.12 -17.31 -5.67
N PHE A 109 -8.04 -17.83 -6.49
CA PHE A 109 -8.77 -17.01 -7.46
C PHE A 109 -9.74 -16.04 -6.75
N GLU A 110 -10.46 -16.50 -5.74
CA GLU A 110 -11.42 -15.68 -4.99
C GLU A 110 -10.69 -14.59 -4.19
N VAL A 111 -9.57 -14.91 -3.54
CA VAL A 111 -8.77 -13.93 -2.81
C VAL A 111 -8.20 -12.86 -3.76
N LYS A 112 -7.63 -13.26 -4.90
CA LYS A 112 -7.14 -12.29 -5.90
C LYS A 112 -8.26 -11.42 -6.45
N LYS A 113 -9.44 -12.00 -6.68
CA LYS A 113 -10.63 -11.27 -7.13
C LYS A 113 -11.08 -10.26 -6.07
N ILE A 114 -11.19 -10.66 -4.80
CA ILE A 114 -11.55 -9.76 -3.69
C ILE A 114 -10.56 -8.59 -3.60
N ILE A 115 -9.25 -8.86 -3.65
CA ILE A 115 -8.23 -7.82 -3.61
C ILE A 115 -8.34 -6.89 -4.82
N SER A 116 -8.52 -7.46 -6.02
CA SER A 116 -8.69 -6.70 -7.26
C SER A 116 -9.94 -5.81 -7.23
N ASP A 117 -11.06 -6.34 -6.76
CA ASP A 117 -12.34 -5.64 -6.65
C ASP A 117 -12.23 -4.50 -5.61
N TYR A 118 -11.55 -4.76 -4.49
CA TYR A 118 -11.26 -3.75 -3.47
C TYR A 118 -10.43 -2.58 -4.04
N HIS A 119 -9.33 -2.86 -4.74
CA HIS A 119 -8.52 -1.82 -5.39
C HIS A 119 -9.30 -1.10 -6.49
N SER A 120 -10.11 -1.83 -7.25
CA SER A 120 -10.92 -1.26 -8.33
C SER A 120 -11.96 -0.28 -7.79
N GLY A 121 -12.61 -0.60 -6.65
CA GLY A 121 -13.52 0.31 -5.97
C GLY A 121 -12.83 1.57 -5.45
N TYR A 122 -11.61 1.45 -4.92
CA TYR A 122 -10.84 2.62 -4.53
C TYR A 122 -10.48 3.52 -5.74
N TYR A 123 -10.01 2.91 -6.83
CA TYR A 123 -9.65 3.66 -8.03
C TYR A 123 -10.85 4.27 -8.75
N SER A 124 -12.03 3.67 -8.68
CA SER A 124 -13.24 4.26 -9.24
C SER A 124 -13.65 5.52 -8.47
N ILE A 125 -13.51 5.54 -7.14
CA ILE A 125 -13.75 6.75 -6.33
C ILE A 125 -12.74 7.86 -6.68
N ILE A 126 -11.45 7.52 -6.80
CA ILE A 126 -10.44 8.50 -7.22
C ILE A 126 -10.75 9.06 -8.61
N LYS A 127 -11.20 8.20 -9.53
CA LYS A 127 -11.61 8.62 -10.88
C LYS A 127 -12.82 9.56 -10.82
N ASP A 128 -13.82 9.24 -9.99
CA ASP A 128 -15.01 10.07 -9.80
C ASP A 128 -14.64 11.47 -9.28
N ILE A 129 -13.70 11.56 -8.33
CA ILE A 129 -13.17 12.85 -7.84
C ILE A 129 -12.58 13.69 -8.98
N PHE A 130 -11.84 13.08 -9.92
CA PHE A 130 -11.29 13.82 -11.06
C PHE A 130 -12.37 14.24 -12.07
N GLU A 131 -13.35 13.39 -12.32
CA GLU A 131 -14.49 13.70 -13.21
C GLU A 131 -15.38 14.81 -12.61
N ASN A 132 -15.48 14.87 -11.28
CA ASN A 132 -16.27 15.82 -10.51
C ASN A 132 -15.40 16.86 -9.78
N LYS A 133 -14.22 17.19 -10.33
CA LYS A 133 -13.19 18.01 -9.67
C LYS A 133 -13.62 19.40 -9.18
N ASP A 134 -14.72 19.93 -9.71
CA ASP A 134 -15.29 21.25 -9.37
C ASP A 134 -16.60 21.14 -8.55
N ASN A 135 -16.98 19.92 -8.14
CA ASN A 135 -18.21 19.61 -7.39
C ASN A 135 -17.87 19.19 -5.96
N MET A 136 -17.70 20.18 -5.07
CA MET A 136 -17.27 19.95 -3.69
C MET A 136 -18.18 18.98 -2.90
N PRO A 137 -19.53 19.04 -2.98
CA PRO A 137 -20.38 18.06 -2.31
C PRO A 137 -20.10 16.61 -2.74
N ARG A 138 -19.88 16.38 -4.04
CA ARG A 138 -19.54 15.04 -4.56
C ARG A 138 -18.18 14.59 -4.04
N ILE A 139 -17.17 15.45 -4.13
CA ILE A 139 -15.81 15.16 -3.64
C ILE A 139 -15.84 14.83 -2.14
N LYS A 140 -16.56 15.58 -1.32
CA LYS A 140 -16.70 15.27 0.11
C LYS A 140 -17.32 13.89 0.36
N ALA A 141 -18.32 13.51 -0.43
CA ALA A 141 -18.93 12.18 -0.35
C ALA A 141 -17.91 11.08 -0.72
N ASP A 142 -17.11 11.30 -1.76
CA ASP A 142 -16.06 10.38 -2.19
C ASP A 142 -14.94 10.24 -1.14
N ILE A 143 -14.47 11.35 -0.56
CA ILE A 143 -13.51 11.33 0.54
C ILE A 143 -14.09 10.59 1.76
N LYS A 144 -15.39 10.75 2.05
CA LYS A 144 -16.05 10.02 3.14
C LYS A 144 -16.11 8.51 2.88
N GLU A 145 -16.31 8.11 1.63
CA GLU A 145 -16.30 6.70 1.21
C GLU A 145 -14.88 6.11 1.34
N ILE A 146 -13.85 6.86 0.97
CA ILE A 146 -12.45 6.47 1.20
C ILE A 146 -12.16 6.32 2.71
N GLU A 147 -12.56 7.29 3.52
CA GLU A 147 -12.41 7.24 4.99
C GLU A 147 -13.05 5.99 5.60
N LYS A 148 -14.20 5.57 5.06
CA LYS A 148 -14.96 4.45 5.62
C LYS A 148 -14.43 3.10 5.17
N ASN A 149 -14.07 2.97 3.90
CA ASN A 149 -13.88 1.66 3.27
C ASN A 149 -12.45 1.45 2.74
N TYR A 150 -11.66 2.50 2.53
CA TYR A 150 -10.37 2.44 1.81
C TYR A 150 -9.20 3.13 2.52
N MET A 151 -9.28 3.33 3.84
CA MET A 151 -8.21 3.99 4.61
C MET A 151 -6.86 3.29 4.52
N GLU A 152 -6.81 1.96 4.43
CA GLU A 152 -5.55 1.23 4.29
C GLU A 152 -4.84 1.54 2.96
N LEU A 153 -5.60 1.64 1.86
CA LEU A 153 -5.05 2.04 0.57
C LEU A 153 -4.64 3.50 0.57
N PHE A 154 -5.46 4.37 1.18
CA PHE A 154 -5.15 5.78 1.36
C PHE A 154 -3.84 5.98 2.14
N ASN A 155 -3.66 5.27 3.25
CA ASN A 155 -2.48 5.34 4.10
C ASN A 155 -1.18 5.00 3.34
N ILE A 156 -1.26 4.09 2.37
CA ILE A 156 -0.12 3.70 1.54
C ILE A 156 0.13 4.70 0.41
N ASN A 157 -0.92 5.30 -0.16
CA ASN A 157 -0.81 6.07 -1.40
C ASN A 157 -1.06 7.58 -1.28
N PHE A 158 -1.30 8.13 -0.08
CA PHE A 158 -1.71 9.54 0.11
C PHE A 158 -0.74 10.54 -0.52
N ARG A 159 0.57 10.23 -0.55
CA ARG A 159 1.60 11.07 -1.20
C ARG A 159 1.39 11.19 -2.70
N ASP A 160 1.20 10.06 -3.38
CA ASP A 160 0.96 10.05 -4.83
C ASP A 160 -0.39 10.67 -5.16
N LEU A 161 -1.38 10.40 -4.32
CA LEU A 161 -2.71 10.97 -4.46
C LEU A 161 -2.68 12.50 -4.31
N TYR A 162 -1.97 13.03 -3.32
CA TYR A 162 -1.73 14.46 -3.14
C TYR A 162 -1.16 15.09 -4.41
N ASN A 163 -0.09 14.52 -4.98
CA ASN A 163 0.56 15.05 -6.17
C ASN A 163 -0.40 15.08 -7.39
N LYS A 164 -1.32 14.11 -7.49
CA LYS A 164 -2.33 14.11 -8.56
C LYS A 164 -3.44 15.13 -8.29
N PHE A 165 -3.92 15.24 -7.06
CA PHE A 165 -5.01 16.14 -6.67
C PHE A 165 -4.61 17.61 -6.75
N ILE A 166 -3.44 18.00 -6.25
CA ILE A 166 -3.04 19.42 -6.23
C ILE A 166 -3.03 20.05 -7.63
N THR A 167 -2.73 19.27 -8.67
CA THR A 167 -2.72 19.74 -10.06
C THR A 167 -4.09 19.67 -10.73
N ASN A 168 -4.84 18.58 -10.50
CA ASN A 168 -6.01 18.23 -11.32
C ASN A 168 -7.36 18.37 -10.62
N ALA A 169 -7.39 18.29 -9.29
CA ALA A 169 -8.59 18.37 -8.45
C ALA A 169 -8.26 18.97 -7.07
N PRO A 170 -7.83 20.25 -6.99
CA PRO A 170 -7.33 20.85 -5.75
C PRO A 170 -8.38 20.90 -4.63
N LEU A 171 -9.68 20.95 -4.96
CA LEU A 171 -10.76 20.85 -3.96
C LEU A 171 -10.70 19.56 -3.14
N ALA A 172 -10.19 18.46 -3.70
CA ALA A 172 -10.02 17.20 -2.97
C ALA A 172 -9.01 17.31 -1.82
N ILE A 173 -7.99 18.18 -1.94
CA ILE A 173 -7.04 18.46 -0.88
C ILE A 173 -7.76 19.08 0.33
N PHE A 174 -8.62 20.07 0.08
CA PHE A 174 -9.37 20.75 1.13
C PHE A 174 -10.46 19.84 1.71
N ALA A 175 -11.09 18.98 0.91
CA ALA A 175 -12.02 17.96 1.41
C ALA A 175 -11.33 16.95 2.36
N ILE A 176 -10.08 16.60 2.11
CA ILE A 176 -9.27 15.76 3.02
C ILE A 176 -8.92 16.51 4.31
N ILE A 177 -8.52 17.78 4.22
CA ILE A 177 -8.22 18.65 5.38
C ILE A 177 -9.46 18.85 6.27
N MET A 178 -10.65 18.92 5.67
CA MET A 178 -11.93 18.99 6.35
C MET A 178 -12.29 17.70 7.09
N ASN A 179 -11.76 16.56 6.65
CA ASN A 179 -12.04 15.26 7.23
C ASN A 179 -11.16 15.00 8.46
N GLU A 180 -11.77 14.91 9.65
CA GLU A 180 -11.06 14.77 10.93
C GLU A 180 -10.09 13.57 10.99
N LYS A 181 -10.42 12.45 10.35
CA LYS A 181 -9.57 11.24 10.37
C LYS A 181 -8.44 11.27 9.35
N MET A 182 -8.58 12.09 8.30
CA MET A 182 -7.62 12.13 7.19
C MET A 182 -6.75 13.39 7.22
N ARG A 183 -7.17 14.47 7.88
CA ARG A 183 -6.44 15.76 7.88
C ARG A 183 -5.01 15.65 8.40
N GLY A 184 -4.75 14.73 9.34
CA GLY A 184 -3.40 14.50 9.89
C GLY A 184 -2.37 14.02 8.86
N TYR A 185 -2.80 13.56 7.69
CA TYR A 185 -1.90 13.23 6.60
C TYR A 185 -1.36 14.48 5.88
N PHE A 186 -2.11 15.59 5.92
CA PHE A 186 -1.87 16.79 5.10
C PHE A 186 -1.54 18.03 5.93
N ILE A 187 -1.84 18.03 7.23
CA ILE A 187 -1.52 19.11 8.18
C ILE A 187 -0.44 18.61 9.13
N LYS A 188 0.63 19.39 9.28
CA LYS A 188 1.71 19.03 10.20
C LYS A 188 1.27 19.14 11.67
N ASP A 189 1.82 18.25 12.48
CA ASP A 189 1.83 18.25 13.93
C ASP A 189 3.20 17.75 14.43
N ASP A 190 3.39 17.68 15.76
CA ASP A 190 4.66 17.27 16.38
C ASP A 190 5.09 15.82 16.04
N LYS A 191 4.16 14.99 15.54
CA LYS A 191 4.37 13.57 15.25
C LYS A 191 4.37 13.27 13.74
N SER A 192 4.31 14.30 12.92
CA SER A 192 4.12 14.16 11.48
C SER A 192 5.32 13.53 10.79
N SER A 193 5.03 12.68 9.81
CA SER A 193 6.04 12.09 8.93
C SER A 193 6.69 13.15 8.04
N ASN A 194 7.88 12.85 7.51
CA ASN A 194 8.52 13.72 6.49
C ASN A 194 7.62 13.92 5.26
N ASP A 195 6.85 12.90 4.86
CA ASP A 195 5.92 13.02 3.75
C ASP A 195 4.77 14.00 4.07
N THR A 196 4.21 13.93 5.28
CA THR A 196 3.20 14.88 5.77
C THR A 196 3.75 16.30 5.80
N ILE A 197 4.97 16.51 6.32
CA ILE A 197 5.61 17.83 6.36
C ILE A 197 5.82 18.38 4.94
N ASN A 198 6.26 17.54 4.00
CA ASN A 198 6.45 17.94 2.61
C ASN A 198 5.13 18.32 1.93
N ILE A 199 4.07 17.54 2.15
CA ILE A 199 2.73 17.84 1.65
C ILE A 199 2.25 19.17 2.22
N TYR A 200 2.32 19.32 3.55
CA TYR A 200 1.92 20.54 4.26
C TYR A 200 2.60 21.78 3.68
N ASN A 201 3.92 21.76 3.51
CA ASN A 201 4.66 22.89 2.94
C ASN A 201 4.21 23.21 1.51
N LYS A 202 3.93 22.19 0.68
CA LYS A 202 3.41 22.41 -0.67
C LYS A 202 1.99 22.99 -0.67
N ILE A 203 1.16 22.64 0.33
CA ILE A 203 -0.17 23.25 0.50
C ILE A 203 0.00 24.72 0.87
N LEU A 204 0.91 25.06 1.79
CA LEU A 204 1.21 26.46 2.13
C LEU A 204 1.65 27.26 0.89
N SER A 205 2.57 26.72 0.09
CA SER A 205 2.99 27.37 -1.16
C SER A 205 1.86 27.47 -2.19
N PHE A 206 0.89 26.55 -2.17
CA PHE A 206 -0.27 26.60 -3.06
C PHE A 206 -1.24 27.73 -2.67
N ILE A 207 -1.42 27.99 -1.38
CA ILE A 207 -2.34 29.03 -0.89
C ILE A 207 -1.70 30.44 -0.85
N GLU A 208 -0.38 30.54 -0.87
CA GLU A 208 0.35 31.83 -0.84
C GLU A 208 0.00 32.76 -2.01
N TYR A 209 -0.38 32.21 -3.16
CA TYR A 209 -0.76 32.99 -4.35
C TYR A 209 -2.28 33.11 -4.48
N THR A 210 -2.86 34.09 -3.77
CA THR A 210 -4.31 34.29 -3.63
C THR A 210 -5.09 34.31 -4.95
N ASP A 211 -4.59 34.94 -6.01
CA ASP A 211 -5.29 34.99 -7.31
C ASP A 211 -5.37 33.60 -7.97
N ASN A 212 -4.30 32.81 -7.89
CA ASN A 212 -4.28 31.44 -8.39
C ASN A 212 -5.19 30.55 -7.56
N LEU A 213 -5.17 30.74 -6.24
CA LEU A 213 -6.05 30.03 -5.31
C LEU A 213 -7.53 30.27 -5.64
N LYS A 214 -7.94 31.53 -5.81
CA LYS A 214 -9.30 31.90 -6.22
C LYS A 214 -9.68 31.30 -7.57
N GLN A 215 -8.77 31.32 -8.55
CA GLN A 215 -9.02 30.69 -9.85
C GLN A 215 -9.21 29.17 -9.75
N LYS A 216 -8.41 28.50 -8.90
CA LYS A 216 -8.40 27.04 -8.78
C LYS A 216 -9.54 26.49 -7.93
N LEU A 217 -9.96 27.20 -6.89
CA LEU A 217 -11.02 26.75 -5.98
C LEU A 217 -12.39 27.35 -6.33
N GLY A 218 -12.41 28.43 -7.13
CA GLY A 218 -13.63 29.05 -7.62
C GLY A 218 -14.58 29.44 -6.48
N LYS A 219 -15.87 29.14 -6.68
CA LYS A 219 -16.96 29.50 -5.76
C LYS A 219 -16.88 28.84 -4.38
N GLU A 220 -16.11 27.76 -4.25
CA GLU A 220 -16.00 27.00 -2.99
C GLU A 220 -15.09 27.72 -1.99
N LEU A 221 -14.20 28.60 -2.50
CA LEU A 221 -13.43 29.53 -1.69
C LEU A 221 -14.24 30.81 -1.51
N LYS A 222 -14.75 31.00 -0.30
CA LYS A 222 -15.44 32.23 0.08
C LYS A 222 -14.41 33.29 0.46
N VAL A 223 -14.70 34.52 0.06
CA VAL A 223 -13.86 35.69 0.33
C VAL A 223 -14.76 36.75 0.95
N PHE A 224 -14.44 37.15 2.17
CA PHE A 224 -15.03 38.35 2.76
C PHE A 224 -14.01 39.48 2.68
N LYS A 225 -14.42 40.64 2.19
CA LYS A 225 -13.59 41.84 2.07
C LYS A 225 -14.30 43.03 2.67
N GLY A 226 -13.63 43.76 3.56
CA GLY A 226 -14.12 45.03 4.07
C GLY A 226 -13.76 45.32 5.53
N THR A 227 -13.75 46.62 5.85
CA THR A 227 -13.53 47.10 7.21
C THR A 227 -14.74 46.81 8.09
N THR A 228 -14.48 46.58 9.37
CA THR A 228 -15.50 46.46 10.41
C THR A 228 -15.43 47.60 11.42
N GLU A 229 -14.60 48.62 11.16
CA GLU A 229 -14.37 49.76 12.06
C GLU A 229 -14.00 49.32 13.49
N ASP A 230 -13.22 48.24 13.62
CA ASP A 230 -12.86 47.61 14.90
C ASP A 230 -14.00 46.94 15.69
N TYR A 231 -15.18 46.80 15.11
CA TYR A 231 -16.27 46.03 15.69
C TYR A 231 -16.29 44.60 15.15
N TRP A 232 -16.85 43.68 15.94
CA TRP A 232 -17.13 42.33 15.48
C TRP A 232 -18.30 42.35 14.50
N LYS A 233 -18.09 41.76 13.33
CA LYS A 233 -19.10 41.60 12.30
C LYS A 233 -19.37 40.12 12.07
N ASP A 234 -20.64 39.75 12.11
CA ASP A 234 -21.09 38.38 11.83
C ASP A 234 -20.94 38.13 10.31
N ILE A 235 -20.07 37.19 9.94
CA ILE A 235 -19.79 36.85 8.53
C ILE A 235 -20.51 35.56 8.15
N GLU A 236 -20.38 34.54 9.00
CA GLU A 236 -21.07 33.26 8.82
C GLU A 236 -21.77 32.87 10.12
N PRO A 237 -23.03 32.43 10.08
CA PRO A 237 -23.80 32.13 11.26
C PRO A 237 -23.31 30.85 11.94
N LYS A 238 -23.65 30.72 13.22
CA LYS A 238 -23.46 29.50 14.01
C LYS A 238 -24.16 28.28 13.40
N ASN A 239 -23.68 27.08 13.74
CA ASN A 239 -24.06 25.77 13.22
C ASN A 239 -23.63 25.49 11.78
N ARG A 240 -22.63 26.24 11.29
CA ARG A 240 -21.98 25.98 10.00
C ARG A 240 -20.48 25.96 10.21
N LYS A 241 -19.87 24.82 9.91
CA LYS A 241 -18.44 24.62 10.11
C LYS A 241 -17.66 25.27 8.98
N MET A 242 -16.70 26.12 9.31
CA MET A 242 -15.89 26.88 8.34
C MET A 242 -14.43 26.55 8.51
N LEU A 243 -13.78 26.09 7.44
CA LEU A 243 -12.34 25.93 7.35
C LEU A 243 -11.71 27.27 6.98
N ILE A 244 -10.83 27.78 7.83
CA ILE A 244 -10.11 29.01 7.57
C ILE A 244 -8.87 28.70 6.72
N ILE A 245 -8.71 29.44 5.61
CA ILE A 245 -7.60 29.26 4.67
C ILE A 245 -6.51 30.29 4.94
N ASP A 246 -6.87 31.57 4.95
CA ASP A 246 -5.94 32.68 5.16
C ASP A 246 -6.66 33.94 5.64
N MET A 247 -5.92 34.80 6.33
CA MET A 247 -6.36 36.12 6.81
C MET A 247 -5.14 37.04 6.93
N GLU A 248 -5.30 38.32 6.59
CA GLU A 248 -4.23 39.29 6.74
C GLU A 248 -3.89 39.61 8.20
N PHE A 249 -2.62 39.97 8.41
CA PHE A 249 -2.10 40.36 9.72
C PHE A 249 -2.74 41.66 10.22
N GLY A 250 -3.12 41.68 11.50
CA GLY A 250 -3.82 42.80 12.13
C GLY A 250 -5.33 42.61 12.24
N ASN A 251 -5.88 41.58 11.58
CA ASN A 251 -7.27 41.18 11.69
C ASN A 251 -7.46 40.03 12.69
N TYR A 252 -8.73 39.82 13.05
CA TYR A 252 -9.11 38.83 14.04
C TYR A 252 -10.39 38.08 13.66
N ILE A 253 -10.44 36.80 14.00
CA ILE A 253 -11.63 35.96 13.91
C ILE A 253 -11.95 35.29 15.25
N ARG A 254 -13.18 34.82 15.38
CA ARG A 254 -13.63 33.93 16.46
C ARG A 254 -14.85 33.12 16.01
N ASN A 255 -15.22 32.11 16.79
CA ASN A 255 -16.50 31.42 16.61
C ASN A 255 -17.66 32.41 16.73
N SER A 256 -18.73 32.18 15.97
CA SER A 256 -19.82 33.15 15.92
C SER A 256 -20.53 33.28 17.27
N GLY A 257 -20.59 34.52 17.78
CA GLY A 257 -21.16 34.85 19.07
C GLY A 257 -20.32 34.45 20.29
N ALA A 258 -19.04 34.10 20.10
CA ALA A 258 -18.14 33.80 21.22
C ALA A 258 -17.74 35.07 22.00
N PHE A 259 -17.64 34.96 23.33
CA PHE A 259 -17.19 36.04 24.20
C PHE A 259 -15.79 35.75 24.75
N GLY A 260 -14.87 36.71 24.63
CA GLY A 260 -13.50 36.60 25.14
C GLY A 260 -12.55 35.73 24.29
N GLU A 261 -13.04 35.13 23.21
CA GLU A 261 -12.22 34.45 22.20
C GLU A 261 -11.81 35.43 21.11
N GLU A 262 -10.53 35.39 20.74
CA GLU A 262 -9.95 36.20 19.67
C GLU A 262 -8.74 35.45 19.09
N PHE A 263 -8.77 35.19 17.78
CA PHE A 263 -7.66 34.58 17.06
C PHE A 263 -7.10 35.55 16.04
N SER A 264 -5.79 35.79 16.10
CA SER A 264 -5.07 36.59 15.12
C SER A 264 -4.63 35.75 13.91
N ALA A 265 -4.08 36.40 12.89
CA ALA A 265 -3.48 35.70 11.75
C ALA A 265 -2.37 34.70 12.16
N TYR A 266 -1.60 34.98 13.22
CA TYR A 266 -0.61 34.05 13.77
C TYR A 266 -1.24 32.78 14.37
N ASP A 267 -2.47 32.89 14.83
CA ASP A 267 -3.18 31.79 15.45
C ASP A 267 -3.80 30.84 14.43
N ILE A 268 -4.02 31.29 13.20
CA ILE A 268 -4.88 30.61 12.22
C ILE A 268 -4.19 30.27 10.90
N ASN A 269 -3.31 31.14 10.37
CA ASN A 269 -2.69 30.93 9.06
C ASN A 269 -1.83 29.66 9.05
N GLY A 270 -2.09 28.81 8.05
CA GLY A 270 -1.46 27.49 7.93
C GLY A 270 -1.96 26.44 8.93
N LYS A 271 -2.79 26.76 9.91
CA LYS A 271 -3.34 25.76 10.84
C LYS A 271 -4.61 25.09 10.33
N PHE A 272 -5.24 25.66 9.30
CA PHE A 272 -6.50 25.17 8.71
C PHE A 272 -7.55 24.92 9.81
N MET A 273 -7.75 25.94 10.66
CA MET A 273 -8.65 25.87 11.80
C MET A 273 -10.09 25.74 11.32
N ILE A 274 -10.90 24.93 12.01
CA ILE A 274 -12.33 24.80 11.73
C ILE A 274 -13.11 25.52 12.83
N LEU A 275 -13.89 26.53 12.47
CA LEU A 275 -14.74 27.31 13.36
C LEU A 275 -16.23 26.97 13.18
N ASP A 276 -17.06 27.25 14.18
CA ASP A 276 -18.52 27.22 14.10
C ASP A 276 -19.09 28.62 13.86
N GLY A 277 -19.38 28.93 12.59
CA GLY A 277 -19.58 30.29 12.14
C GLY A 277 -18.30 31.13 12.21
N ILE A 278 -18.40 32.40 11.83
CA ILE A 278 -17.28 33.35 11.82
C ILE A 278 -17.82 34.72 12.23
N ASP A 279 -17.27 35.28 13.31
CA ASP A 279 -17.24 36.73 13.51
C ASP A 279 -15.85 37.24 13.12
N TYR A 280 -15.80 38.36 12.40
CA TYR A 280 -14.56 38.95 11.89
C TYR A 280 -14.41 40.39 12.33
N LYS A 281 -13.16 40.81 12.56
CA LYS A 281 -12.79 42.18 12.92
C LYS A 281 -11.60 42.62 12.08
N SER A 282 -11.77 43.70 11.32
CA SER A 282 -10.73 44.27 10.46
C SER A 282 -10.76 45.80 10.43
N LYS A 283 -9.58 46.39 10.28
CA LYS A 283 -9.37 47.85 10.15
C LYS A 283 -9.24 48.31 8.70
N ASP A 284 -8.85 47.43 7.78
CA ASP A 284 -8.61 47.79 6.39
C ASP A 284 -9.76 47.29 5.49
N ALA A 285 -10.19 48.13 4.56
CA ALA A 285 -11.20 47.74 3.58
C ALA A 285 -10.64 46.81 2.48
N ASN A 286 -9.31 46.71 2.38
CA ASN A 286 -8.62 45.90 1.39
C ASN A 286 -8.35 44.48 1.85
N ASP A 287 -8.37 44.23 3.15
CA ASP A 287 -8.11 42.92 3.73
C ASP A 287 -9.23 41.92 3.40
N GLU A 288 -8.83 40.68 3.17
CA GLU A 288 -9.65 39.56 2.76
C GLU A 288 -9.54 38.38 3.75
N LEU A 289 -10.68 37.94 4.25
CA LEU A 289 -10.78 36.65 4.93
C LEU A 289 -11.14 35.57 3.92
N LEU A 290 -10.30 34.53 3.82
CA LEU A 290 -10.47 33.39 2.91
C LEU A 290 -10.85 32.15 3.70
N TYR A 291 -11.97 31.53 3.33
CA TYR A 291 -12.50 30.38 4.06
C TYR A 291 -13.36 29.47 3.17
N MET A 292 -13.63 28.25 3.62
CA MET A 292 -14.45 27.27 2.94
C MET A 292 -15.44 26.63 3.91
N GLU A 293 -16.61 26.23 3.41
CA GLU A 293 -17.58 25.49 4.22
C GLU A 293 -17.21 24.01 4.32
N VAL A 294 -17.29 23.44 5.51
CA VAL A 294 -16.94 22.04 5.85
C VAL A 294 -18.11 21.11 5.66
#